data_AF-A0A965HLL3-F1
#
_entry.id   AF-A0A965HLL3-F1
#
_cell.length_a   1.000
_cell.length_b   1.000
_cell.length_c   1.000
_cell.angle_alpha   90.00
_cell.angle_beta   90.00
_cell.angle_gamma   90.00
#
_symmetry.space_group_name_H-M   'P 1'
#
loop_
_entity.id
_entity.type
_entity.pdbx_description
1 polymer ?
#
loop_
_entity_poly.entity_id
_entity_poly.type
_entity_poly.pdbx_seq_one_letter_code
_entity_poly.pdbx_strand_id
1 'polypeptide(L)'
;MPQDPFNLLEIDMTTSTETAEQANPFALNIGNLLTNRNPEKAVGVALDALVAKRLDWESNELAAANDGLYALLQHCYSLNNAMSGTGIASKALKRGLANYIGVKGYTFTDATPLITKIVKCVFGVDRRRVSAYASALKVAIAENKPVMELPKFFKEQRARSHCA
;
A
#
# COMPACT_ATOMS: atom_id res chain seq x y z
N MET A 1 -27.12 -1.51 55.53
CA MET A 1 -25.93 -1.84 54.71
C MET A 1 -26.41 -2.56 53.46
N PRO A 2 -25.89 -2.19 52.28
CA PRO A 2 -26.53 -1.20 51.38
C PRO A 2 -26.88 -1.82 50.00
N GLN A 3 -28.06 -1.56 49.44
CA GLN A 3 -28.37 -0.47 48.48
C GLN A 3 -27.35 -0.35 47.34
N ASP A 4 -27.78 -0.73 46.13
CA ASP A 4 -27.12 -0.41 44.85
C ASP A 4 -26.90 1.09 44.73
N PRO A 5 -25.72 1.52 44.26
CA PRO A 5 -25.76 2.66 43.35
C PRO A 5 -24.61 2.71 42.32
N PHE A 6 -24.85 3.54 41.30
CA PHE A 6 -23.92 4.17 40.35
C PHE A 6 -23.71 3.54 38.96
N ASN A 7 -24.67 3.91 38.10
CA ASN A 7 -24.43 4.56 36.81
C ASN A 7 -23.25 5.58 36.85
N LEU A 8 -22.25 5.42 35.97
CA LEU A 8 -21.26 6.42 35.52
C LEU A 8 -20.42 5.70 34.42
N LEU A 9 -20.42 5.98 33.11
CA LEU A 9 -20.75 7.16 32.32
C LEU A 9 -21.38 6.70 31.00
N GLU A 10 -22.57 7.21 30.69
CA GLU A 10 -22.88 7.60 29.32
C GLU A 10 -21.90 8.72 28.95
N ILE A 11 -20.90 8.42 28.13
CA ILE A 11 -20.24 9.49 27.37
C ILE A 11 -21.11 9.67 26.14
N ASP A 12 -22.15 10.48 26.31
CA ASP A 12 -22.84 11.11 25.20
C ASP A 12 -21.84 11.97 24.41
N MET A 13 -22.14 12.07 23.12
CA MET A 13 -21.43 12.82 22.09
C MET A 13 -20.90 14.18 22.58
N THR A 14 -19.67 14.51 22.17
CA THR A 14 -19.37 15.60 21.22
C THR A 14 -17.90 16.02 21.36
N THR A 15 -17.04 15.37 20.59
CA THR A 15 -16.06 16.16 19.84
C THR A 15 -16.42 16.00 18.38
N SER A 16 -17.30 16.88 17.95
CA SER A 16 -17.30 17.41 16.60
C SER A 16 -15.86 17.80 16.25
N THR A 17 -15.06 16.87 15.73
CA THR A 17 -14.16 17.28 14.65
C THR A 17 -15.08 17.37 13.45
N GLU A 18 -15.53 18.60 13.21
CA GLU A 18 -16.06 19.05 11.93
C GLU A 18 -15.53 18.12 10.85
N THR A 19 -16.43 17.33 10.26
CA THR A 19 -16.20 16.90 8.89
C THR A 19 -16.30 18.20 8.10
N ALA A 20 -15.23 18.99 8.12
CA ALA A 20 -14.93 19.88 7.03
C ALA A 20 -15.06 18.96 5.83
N GLU A 21 -16.14 19.18 5.08
CA GLU A 21 -16.37 18.59 3.78
C GLU A 21 -15.06 18.79 3.03
N GLN A 22 -14.20 17.78 3.08
CA GLN A 22 -12.84 17.89 2.58
C GLN A 22 -13.04 17.93 1.08
N ALA A 23 -13.17 19.16 0.57
CA ALA A 23 -13.13 19.44 -0.85
C ALA A 23 -11.96 18.64 -1.38
N ASN A 24 -12.25 17.66 -2.23
CA ASN A 24 -11.23 16.77 -2.76
C ASN A 24 -10.12 17.69 -3.32
N PRO A 25 -8.88 17.64 -2.81
CA PRO A 25 -7.82 18.58 -3.20
C PRO A 25 -7.46 18.48 -4.69
N PHE A 26 -7.90 17.41 -5.35
CA PHE A 26 -7.78 17.17 -6.78
C PHE A 26 -9.00 17.66 -7.60
N ALA A 27 -10.11 18.02 -6.96
CA ALA A 27 -11.27 18.55 -7.66
C ALA A 27 -10.98 19.93 -8.24
N LEU A 28 -11.07 20.04 -9.57
CA LEU A 28 -11.05 21.31 -10.29
C LEU A 28 -12.46 21.63 -10.77
N ASN A 29 -12.89 22.88 -10.61
CA ASN A 29 -14.09 23.37 -11.30
C ASN A 29 -13.75 23.69 -12.76
N ILE A 30 -13.71 22.64 -13.58
CA ILE A 30 -13.43 22.74 -15.02
C ILE A 30 -14.51 23.57 -15.72
N GLY A 31 -15.77 23.49 -15.28
CA GLY A 31 -16.88 24.27 -15.86
C GLY A 31 -16.59 25.77 -15.89
N ASN A 32 -16.07 26.32 -14.80
CA ASN A 32 -15.70 27.74 -14.74
C ASN A 32 -14.62 28.11 -15.77
N LEU A 33 -13.61 27.25 -15.97
CA LEU A 33 -12.54 27.49 -16.95
C LEU A 33 -13.08 27.48 -18.38
N LEU A 34 -14.06 26.61 -18.66
CA LEU A 34 -14.67 26.45 -19.98
C LEU A 34 -15.66 27.57 -20.35
N THR A 35 -16.28 28.22 -19.36
CA THR A 35 -17.22 29.34 -19.58
C THR A 35 -16.56 30.66 -19.98
N ASN A 36 -15.25 30.67 -20.25
CA ASN A 36 -14.53 31.86 -20.69
C ASN A 36 -15.02 32.35 -22.07
N ARG A 37 -14.94 33.66 -22.31
CA ARG A 37 -15.44 34.35 -23.53
C ARG A 37 -14.81 33.87 -24.83
N ASN A 38 -13.69 33.14 -24.77
CA ASN A 38 -13.08 32.47 -25.92
C ASN A 38 -12.98 30.95 -25.66
N PRO A 39 -13.92 30.15 -26.17
CA PRO A 39 -13.97 28.72 -25.90
C PRO A 39 -12.78 27.95 -26.51
N GLU A 40 -12.23 28.40 -27.63
CA GLU A 40 -11.07 27.78 -28.28
C GLU A 40 -9.83 27.84 -27.38
N LYS A 41 -9.63 28.96 -26.68
CA LYS A 41 -8.56 29.11 -25.69
C LYS A 41 -8.90 28.49 -24.33
N ALA A 42 -10.18 28.47 -23.96
CA ALA A 42 -10.65 27.95 -22.67
C ALA A 42 -10.31 26.47 -22.46
N VAL A 43 -10.41 25.66 -23.53
CA VAL A 43 -10.05 24.24 -23.48
C VAL A 43 -8.56 24.05 -23.20
N GLY A 44 -7.69 24.84 -23.85
CA GLY A 44 -6.25 24.80 -23.59
C GLY A 44 -5.91 25.08 -22.12
N VAL A 45 -6.51 26.13 -21.55
CA VAL A 45 -6.33 26.47 -20.12
C VAL A 45 -6.81 25.34 -19.20
N ALA A 46 -7.94 24.71 -19.51
CA ALA A 46 -8.45 23.58 -18.73
C ALA A 46 -7.52 22.36 -18.80
N LEU A 47 -6.96 22.07 -19.98
CA LEU A 47 -5.98 20.99 -20.15
C LEU A 47 -4.69 21.27 -19.40
N ASP A 48 -4.15 22.50 -19.47
CA ASP A 48 -2.95 22.89 -18.73
C ASP A 48 -3.16 22.74 -17.22
N ALA A 49 -4.33 23.15 -16.71
CA ALA A 49 -4.69 22.96 -15.30
C ALA A 49 -4.76 21.48 -14.89
N LEU A 50 -5.33 20.62 -15.75
CA LEU A 50 -5.38 19.17 -15.52
C LEU A 50 -3.99 18.53 -15.59
N VAL A 51 -3.15 18.95 -16.52
CA VAL A 51 -1.75 18.52 -16.64
C VAL A 51 -0.99 18.88 -15.37
N ALA A 52 -1.12 20.12 -14.88
CA ALA A 52 -0.48 20.55 -13.64
C ALA A 52 -0.95 19.71 -12.44
N LYS A 53 -2.25 19.44 -12.33
CA LYS A 53 -2.79 18.58 -11.26
C LYS A 53 -2.31 17.14 -11.35
N ARG A 54 -2.19 16.57 -12.55
CA ARG A 54 -1.62 15.23 -12.74
C ARG A 54 -0.17 15.20 -12.27
N LEU A 55 0.65 16.16 -12.70
CA LEU A 55 2.07 16.22 -12.33
C LEU A 55 2.28 16.35 -10.82
N ASP A 56 1.44 17.16 -10.16
CA ASP A 56 1.43 17.29 -8.70
C ASP A 56 1.05 15.97 -8.01
N TRP A 57 -0.03 15.32 -8.46
CA TRP A 57 -0.45 14.02 -7.93
C TRP A 57 0.61 12.92 -8.14
N GLU A 58 1.25 12.87 -9.31
CA GLU A 58 2.30 11.89 -9.62
C GLU A 58 3.55 12.09 -8.75
N SER A 59 3.92 13.36 -8.50
CA SER A 59 5.13 13.72 -7.75
C SER A 59 4.96 13.59 -6.24
N ASN A 60 3.75 13.79 -5.73
CA ASN A 60 3.47 13.83 -4.29
C ASN A 60 2.70 12.59 -3.84
N GLU A 61 1.40 12.49 -4.16
CA GLU A 61 0.54 11.44 -3.63
C GLU A 61 0.93 10.05 -4.12
N LEU A 62 1.16 9.90 -5.43
CA LEU A 62 1.57 8.63 -6.00
C LEU A 62 2.94 8.23 -5.43
N ALA A 63 3.87 9.18 -5.28
CA ALA A 63 5.17 8.93 -4.67
C ALA A 63 5.04 8.46 -3.21
N ALA A 64 4.23 9.14 -2.40
CA ALA A 64 3.96 8.77 -1.02
C ALA A 64 3.27 7.39 -0.89
N ALA A 65 2.30 7.10 -1.77
CA ALA A 65 1.64 5.80 -1.82
C ALA A 65 2.62 4.68 -2.20
N ASN A 66 3.55 4.94 -3.12
CA ASN A 66 4.62 4.00 -3.46
C ASN A 66 5.58 3.78 -2.29
N ASP A 67 5.92 4.82 -1.54
CA ASP A 67 6.77 4.71 -0.36
C ASP A 67 6.13 3.81 0.71
N GLY A 68 4.82 3.97 0.96
CA GLY A 68 4.05 3.09 1.82
C GLY A 68 4.03 1.64 1.31
N LEU A 69 3.84 1.44 -0.01
CA LEU A 69 3.91 0.12 -0.62
C LEU A 69 5.29 -0.53 -0.42
N TYR A 70 6.38 0.21 -0.63
CA TYR A 70 7.73 -0.33 -0.50
C TYR A 70 8.08 -0.69 0.96
N ALA A 71 7.60 0.08 1.93
CA ALA A 71 7.70 -0.27 3.34
C ALA A 71 6.96 -1.59 3.65
N LEU A 72 5.75 -1.79 3.10
CA LEU A 72 5.01 -3.04 3.27
C LEU A 72 5.74 -4.24 2.64
N LEU A 73 6.34 -4.06 1.46
CA LEU A 73 7.17 -5.08 0.82
C LEU A 73 8.43 -5.40 1.64
N GLN A 74 9.06 -4.40 2.24
CA GLN A 74 10.19 -4.58 3.16
C GLN A 74 9.79 -5.44 4.37
N HIS A 75 8.62 -5.23 4.96
CA HIS A 75 8.11 -6.08 6.04
C HIS A 75 7.90 -7.53 5.58
N CYS A 76 7.33 -7.73 4.38
CA CYS A 76 7.18 -9.06 3.80
C CYS A 76 8.53 -9.77 3.63
N TYR A 77 9.56 -9.04 3.20
CA TYR A 77 10.91 -9.56 3.05
C TYR A 77 11.57 -9.91 4.39
N SER A 78 11.45 -9.03 5.39
CA SER A 78 11.94 -9.28 6.75
C SER A 78 11.33 -10.56 7.33
N LEU A 79 10.01 -10.71 7.16
CA LEU A 79 9.27 -11.88 7.60
C LEU A 79 9.74 -13.17 6.88
N ASN A 80 10.03 -13.09 5.58
CA ASN A 80 10.64 -14.18 4.84
C ASN A 80 12.01 -14.57 5.40
N ASN A 81 12.85 -13.59 5.73
CA ASN A 81 14.20 -13.86 6.26
C ASN A 81 14.15 -14.55 7.62
N ALA A 82 13.27 -14.10 8.53
CA ALA A 82 13.06 -14.74 9.83
C ALA A 82 12.63 -16.22 9.70
N MET A 83 11.84 -16.53 8.65
CA MET A 83 11.37 -17.88 8.37
C MET A 83 12.35 -18.74 7.57
N SER A 84 13.28 -18.14 6.83
CA SER A 84 14.19 -18.88 5.93
C SER A 84 15.15 -19.82 6.67
N GLY A 85 15.40 -19.59 7.96
CA GLY A 85 16.26 -20.44 8.79
C GLY A 85 15.74 -21.87 9.00
N THR A 86 16.61 -22.71 9.56
CA THR A 86 16.36 -24.14 9.88
C THR A 86 16.13 -24.40 11.38
N GLY A 87 16.32 -23.39 12.23
CA GLY A 87 16.16 -23.49 13.68
C GLY A 87 14.71 -23.67 14.14
N ILE A 88 14.54 -23.97 15.43
CA ILE A 88 13.24 -24.20 16.07
C ILE A 88 12.31 -22.99 15.88
N ALA A 89 12.83 -21.78 16.08
CA ALA A 89 12.07 -20.54 15.88
C ALA A 89 11.54 -20.41 14.43
N SER A 90 12.39 -20.60 13.42
CA SER A 90 11.99 -20.53 12.01
C SER A 90 10.95 -21.60 11.65
N LYS A 91 11.07 -22.82 12.20
CA LYS A 91 10.06 -23.88 12.03
C LYS A 91 8.72 -23.49 12.67
N ALA A 92 8.73 -22.89 13.86
CA ALA A 92 7.53 -22.41 14.53
C ALA A 92 6.84 -21.31 13.72
N LEU A 93 7.59 -20.36 13.17
CA LEU A 93 7.06 -19.31 12.28
C LEU A 93 6.45 -19.89 11.00
N LYS A 94 7.12 -20.84 10.35
CA LYS A 94 6.58 -21.54 9.17
C LYS A 94 5.27 -22.27 9.47
N ARG A 95 5.15 -22.90 10.65
CA ARG A 95 3.90 -23.51 11.13
C ARG A 95 2.82 -22.47 11.37
N GLY A 96 3.16 -21.34 11.98
CA GLY A 96 2.23 -20.22 12.16
C GLY A 96 1.66 -19.71 10.83
N LEU A 97 2.51 -19.57 9.81
CA LEU A 97 2.08 -19.23 8.45
C LEU A 97 1.13 -20.29 7.87
N ALA A 98 1.45 -21.58 7.99
CA ALA A 98 0.58 -22.66 7.51
C ALA A 98 -0.80 -22.64 8.18
N ASN A 99 -0.85 -22.37 9.49
CA ASN A 99 -2.11 -22.22 10.22
C ASN A 99 -2.92 -21.03 9.70
N TYR A 100 -2.27 -19.87 9.51
CA TYR A 100 -2.93 -18.68 8.96
C TYR A 100 -3.51 -18.94 7.56
N ILE A 101 -2.74 -19.62 6.70
CA ILE A 101 -3.16 -20.03 5.37
C ILE A 101 -4.42 -20.91 5.43
N GLY A 102 -4.45 -21.89 6.33
CA GLY A 102 -5.62 -22.76 6.55
C GLY A 102 -6.85 -21.99 7.01
N VAL A 103 -6.71 -21.11 8.01
CA VAL A 103 -7.81 -20.28 8.53
C VAL A 103 -8.38 -19.35 7.45
N LYS A 104 -7.53 -18.79 6.58
CA LYS A 104 -7.96 -17.91 5.48
C LYS A 104 -8.42 -18.65 4.23
N GLY A 105 -8.31 -19.99 4.19
CA GLY A 105 -8.72 -20.79 3.03
C GLY A 105 -7.84 -20.58 1.80
N TYR A 106 -6.59 -20.12 1.96
CA TYR A 106 -5.68 -19.95 0.82
C TYR A 106 -5.13 -21.31 0.37
N THR A 107 -5.12 -21.54 -0.94
CA THR A 107 -4.50 -22.72 -1.55
C THR A 107 -3.16 -22.37 -2.19
N PHE A 108 -2.17 -23.24 -1.94
CA PHE A 108 -0.82 -23.15 -2.46
C PHE A 108 -0.32 -24.53 -2.87
N THR A 109 0.59 -24.58 -3.84
CA THR A 109 1.35 -25.79 -4.14
C THR A 109 2.63 -25.83 -3.31
N ASP A 110 3.20 -27.02 -3.12
CA ASP A 110 4.47 -27.18 -2.39
C ASP A 110 5.63 -26.46 -3.07
N ALA A 111 5.59 -26.36 -4.40
CA ALA A 111 6.57 -25.61 -5.20
C ALA A 111 6.45 -24.08 -5.03
N THR A 112 5.40 -23.56 -4.37
CA THR A 112 5.24 -22.12 -4.21
C THR A 112 6.29 -21.56 -3.25
N PRO A 113 7.13 -20.58 -3.67
CA PRO A 113 8.15 -19.99 -2.81
C PRO A 113 7.56 -19.32 -1.57
N LEU A 114 8.27 -19.37 -0.44
CA LEU A 114 7.86 -18.79 0.84
C LEU A 114 7.45 -17.32 0.70
N ILE A 115 8.27 -16.51 0.04
CA ILE A 115 7.99 -15.09 -0.20
C ILE A 115 6.67 -14.88 -0.95
N THR A 116 6.34 -15.75 -1.92
CA THR A 116 5.08 -15.68 -2.67
C THR A 116 3.88 -16.02 -1.79
N LYS A 117 4.03 -16.98 -0.85
CA LYS A 117 3.00 -17.29 0.14
C LYS A 117 2.71 -16.08 1.04
N ILE A 118 3.77 -15.42 1.53
CA ILE A 118 3.67 -14.23 2.39
C ILE A 118 2.97 -13.09 1.65
N VAL A 119 3.41 -12.75 0.43
CA VAL A 119 2.82 -11.67 -0.37
C VAL A 119 1.34 -11.94 -0.65
N LYS A 120 0.96 -13.17 -1.03
CA LYS A 120 -0.46 -13.51 -1.24
C LYS A 120 -1.29 -13.38 0.05
N CYS A 121 -0.72 -13.73 1.20
CA CYS A 121 -1.40 -13.58 2.49
C CYS A 121 -1.67 -12.11 2.85
N VAL A 122 -0.80 -11.19 2.43
CA VAL A 122 -0.90 -9.74 2.70
C VAL A 122 -1.78 -9.03 1.67
N PHE A 123 -1.60 -9.31 0.39
CA PHE A 123 -2.27 -8.60 -0.71
C PHE A 123 -3.53 -9.33 -1.24
N GLY A 124 -3.82 -10.52 -0.73
CA GLY A 124 -5.03 -11.29 -1.07
C GLY A 124 -4.97 -11.98 -2.42
N VAL A 125 -6.10 -11.99 -3.13
CA VAL A 125 -6.32 -12.80 -4.34
C VAL A 125 -6.03 -12.07 -5.65
N ASP A 126 -5.59 -10.81 -5.60
CA ASP A 126 -5.17 -10.07 -6.80
C ASP A 126 -3.90 -10.69 -7.39
N ARG A 127 -4.11 -11.57 -8.36
CA ARG A 127 -3.03 -12.33 -9.00
C ARG A 127 -2.00 -11.44 -9.67
N ARG A 128 -2.41 -10.30 -10.24
CA ARG A 128 -1.50 -9.40 -10.94
C ARG A 128 -0.57 -8.71 -9.95
N ARG A 129 -1.13 -8.13 -8.88
CA ARG A 129 -0.35 -7.47 -7.82
C ARG A 129 0.57 -8.45 -7.10
N VAL A 130 0.03 -9.60 -6.69
CA VAL A 130 0.82 -10.64 -6.01
C VAL A 130 1.97 -11.12 -6.88
N SER A 131 1.73 -11.36 -8.18
CA SER A 131 2.78 -11.78 -9.11
C SER A 131 3.86 -10.71 -9.26
N ALA A 132 3.48 -9.45 -9.48
CA ALA A 132 4.44 -8.35 -9.64
C ALA A 132 5.31 -8.18 -8.39
N TYR A 133 4.70 -8.11 -7.20
CA TYR A 133 5.42 -7.89 -5.96
C TYR A 133 6.27 -9.09 -5.55
N ALA A 134 5.74 -10.32 -5.70
CA ALA A 134 6.52 -11.51 -5.42
C ALA A 134 7.74 -11.64 -6.35
N SER A 135 7.60 -11.27 -7.62
CA SER A 135 8.73 -11.24 -8.56
C SER A 135 9.78 -10.21 -8.17
N ALA A 136 9.37 -8.97 -7.85
CA ALA A 136 10.30 -7.94 -7.39
C ALA A 136 11.07 -8.36 -6.12
N LEU A 137 10.38 -8.97 -5.16
CA LEU A 137 11.00 -9.49 -3.94
C LEU A 137 11.94 -10.68 -4.21
N LYS A 138 11.61 -11.57 -5.15
CA LYS A 138 12.52 -12.66 -5.56
C LYS A 138 13.82 -12.12 -6.17
N VAL A 139 13.74 -11.07 -6.98
CA VAL A 139 14.93 -10.40 -7.52
C VAL A 139 15.77 -9.82 -6.37
N ALA A 140 15.15 -9.14 -5.41
CA ALA A 140 15.87 -8.62 -4.25
C ALA A 140 16.54 -9.72 -3.40
N ILE A 141 15.88 -10.88 -3.24
CA ILE A 141 16.47 -12.06 -2.57
C ILE A 141 17.67 -12.59 -3.36
N ALA A 142 17.53 -12.71 -4.69
CA ALA A 142 18.59 -13.20 -5.57
C ALA A 142 19.82 -12.26 -5.59
N GLU A 143 19.60 -10.95 -5.52
CA GLU A 143 20.65 -9.93 -5.37
C GLU A 143 21.15 -9.76 -3.93
N ASN A 144 20.63 -10.54 -2.98
CA ASN A 144 20.95 -10.49 -1.56
C ASN A 144 20.88 -9.08 -0.96
N LYS A 145 19.81 -8.33 -1.29
CA LYS A 145 19.65 -6.96 -0.79
C LYS A 145 19.41 -6.96 0.72
N PRO A 146 20.05 -6.03 1.46
CA PRO A 146 19.76 -5.86 2.87
C PRO A 146 18.35 -5.27 3.04
N VAL A 147 17.67 -5.68 4.11
CA VAL A 147 16.25 -5.35 4.35
C VAL A 147 16.02 -3.83 4.34
N MET A 148 16.94 -3.07 4.93
CA MET A 148 16.82 -1.60 5.05
C MET A 148 16.99 -0.87 3.71
N GLU A 149 17.60 -1.48 2.70
CA GLU A 149 17.81 -0.85 1.40
C GLU A 149 16.72 -1.20 0.38
N LEU A 150 15.78 -2.08 0.72
CA LEU A 150 14.69 -2.50 -0.18
C LEU A 150 13.88 -1.33 -0.74
N PRO A 151 13.44 -0.34 0.06
CA PRO A 151 12.69 0.79 -0.49
C PRO A 151 13.50 1.57 -1.54
N LYS A 152 14.79 1.78 -1.29
CA LYS A 152 15.69 2.44 -2.23
C LYS A 152 15.87 1.61 -3.50
N PHE A 153 16.07 0.30 -3.36
CA PHE A 153 16.19 -0.63 -4.48
C PHE A 153 14.96 -0.58 -5.41
N PHE A 154 13.74 -0.59 -4.86
CA PHE A 154 12.52 -0.51 -5.68
C PHE A 154 12.34 0.84 -6.37
N LYS A 155 12.71 1.95 -5.72
CA LYS A 155 12.73 3.28 -6.35
C LYS A 155 13.64 3.31 -7.57
N GLU A 156 14.86 2.80 -7.44
CA GLU A 156 15.83 2.73 -8.53
C GLU A 156 15.38 1.81 -9.67
N GLN A 157 14.78 0.66 -9.34
CA GLN A 157 14.29 -0.29 -10.36
C GLN A 157 13.10 0.27 -11.14
N ARG A 158 12.21 1.02 -10.47
CA ARG A 158 11.11 1.73 -11.13
C ARG A 158 11.62 2.82 -12.07
N ALA A 159 12.64 3.59 -11.65
CA ALA A 159 13.26 4.61 -12.48
C ALA A 159 13.89 4.02 -13.75
N ARG A 160 14.58 2.87 -13.63
CA ARG A 160 15.13 2.15 -14.79
C ARG A 160 14.07 1.68 -15.78
N SER A 161 12.90 1.26 -15.28
CA SER A 161 11.81 0.75 -16.13
C SER A 161 11.04 1.84 -16.88
N HIS A 162 11.13 3.11 -16.46
CA HIS A 162 10.52 4.25 -17.18
C HIS A 162 11.47 4.87 -18.21
N CYS A 163 12.76 4.51 -18.21
CA CYS A 163 13.77 5.02 -19.14
C CYS A 163 14.13 4.03 -20.28
N ALA A 164 13.50 2.86 -20.33
CA ALA A 164 13.68 1.84 -21.37
C ALA A 164 12.39 1.68 -22.18
#